data_AF-A0A817WNI6-F1
#
_entry.id   AF-A0A817WNI6-F1
#
_cell.length_a   1.000
_cell.length_b   1.000
_cell.length_c   1.000
_cell.angle_alpha   90.00
_cell.angle_beta   90.00
_cell.angle_gamma   90.00
#
_symmetry.space_group_name_H-M   'P 1'
#
loop_
_entity.id
_entity.type
_entity.pdbx_description
1 polymer ?
#
loop_
_entity_poly.entity_id
_entity_poly.type
_entity_poly.pdbx_seq_one_letter_code
_entity_poly.pdbx_strand_id
1 'polypeptide(L)'
;MVLTCSSLILSDTLLECILFMQRHQSFLIHAFATSICSSVRQLFIFSTIEEFGPVIFTIIMTIWQAFSIPLSCLFYDHHLSWYSILGIHLAFLSIFIHAYIQFKRNKQSKSSIV
;
A
#
# COMPACT_ATOMS: atom_id res chain seq x y z
N MET A 1 -8.46 -17.22 2.34
CA MET A 1 -7.88 -18.14 1.33
C MET A 1 -8.74 -19.38 1.14
N VAL A 2 -9.06 -20.14 2.20
CA VAL A 2 -9.83 -21.40 2.07
C VAL A 2 -11.17 -21.24 1.33
N LEU A 3 -12.01 -20.26 1.71
CA LEU A 3 -13.31 -20.02 1.05
C LEU A 3 -13.21 -19.62 -0.43
N THR A 4 -12.21 -18.83 -0.79
CA THR A 4 -11.97 -18.36 -2.17
C THR A 4 -11.41 -19.49 -3.04
N CYS A 5 -10.51 -20.31 -2.49
CA CYS A 5 -9.96 -21.49 -3.17
C CYS A 5 -11.05 -22.51 -3.49
N SER A 6 -11.94 -22.80 -2.53
CA SER A 6 -13.06 -23.71 -2.74
C SER A 6 -14.02 -23.22 -3.83
N SER A 7 -14.26 -21.91 -3.91
CA SER A 7 -15.12 -21.32 -4.95
C SER A 7 -14.48 -21.37 -6.34
N LEU A 8 -13.15 -21.19 -6.45
CA LEU A 8 -12.41 -21.23 -7.72
C LEU A 8 -12.29 -22.65 -8.30
N ILE A 9 -12.19 -23.66 -7.42
CA ILE A 9 -12.13 -25.08 -7.81
C ILE A 9 -13.50 -25.53 -8.34
N LEU A 10 -14.60 -25.01 -7.78
CA LEU A 10 -15.96 -25.36 -8.20
C LEU A 10 -16.37 -24.71 -9.54
N SER A 11 -15.71 -23.62 -9.96
CA SER A 11 -16.10 -22.85 -11.16
C SER A 11 -15.32 -23.20 -12.44
N ASP A 12 -14.47 -24.25 -12.44
CA ASP A 12 -13.57 -24.65 -13.56
C ASP A 12 -12.65 -23.53 -14.10
N THR A 13 -12.70 -22.36 -13.48
CA THR A 13 -12.06 -21.12 -13.95
C THR A 13 -10.55 -21.16 -13.72
N LEU A 14 -10.08 -22.00 -12.79
CA LEU A 14 -8.65 -22.22 -12.56
C LEU A 14 -7.94 -22.83 -13.76
N LEU A 15 -8.57 -23.80 -14.43
CA LEU A 15 -8.02 -24.46 -15.61
C LEU A 15 -7.97 -23.49 -16.80
N GLU A 16 -9.03 -22.71 -17.01
CA GLU A 16 -9.09 -21.64 -18.01
C GLU A 16 -8.03 -20.55 -17.76
N CYS A 17 -7.81 -20.13 -16.51
CA CYS A 17 -6.76 -19.17 -16.16
C CYS A 17 -5.35 -19.71 -16.45
N ILE A 18 -5.09 -21.00 -16.20
CA ILE A 18 -3.79 -21.63 -16.47
C ILE A 18 -3.54 -21.75 -17.98
N LEU A 19 -4.57 -22.16 -18.75
CA LEU A 19 -4.51 -22.23 -20.20
C LEU A 19 -4.32 -20.85 -20.85
N PHE A 20 -4.96 -19.82 -20.29
CA PHE A 20 -4.77 -18.42 -20.71
C PHE A 20 -3.36 -17.89 -20.38
N MET A 21 -2.82 -18.25 -19.20
CA MET A 21 -1.44 -17.92 -18.81
C MET A 21 -0.41 -18.52 -19.77
N GLN A 22 -0.61 -19.78 -20.20
CA GLN A 22 0.25 -20.41 -21.20
C GLN A 22 0.14 -19.74 -22.58
N ARG A 23 -1.03 -19.22 -22.93
CA ARG A 23 -1.28 -18.59 -24.24
C ARG A 23 -0.76 -17.14 -24.32
N HIS A 24 -0.65 -16.41 -23.21
CA HIS A 24 -0.13 -15.03 -23.17
C HIS A 24 1.09 -14.88 -22.25
N GLN A 25 2.29 -15.14 -22.78
CA GLN A 25 3.56 -15.00 -22.05
C GLN A 25 3.85 -13.59 -21.51
N SER A 26 3.33 -12.53 -22.15
CA SER A 26 3.48 -11.16 -21.63
C SER A 26 2.81 -10.99 -20.25
N PHE A 27 1.69 -11.65 -20.01
CA PHE A 27 1.01 -11.62 -18.71
C PHE A 27 1.83 -12.31 -17.62
N LEU A 28 2.48 -13.43 -17.95
CA LEU A 28 3.38 -14.14 -17.04
C LEU A 28 4.54 -13.23 -16.61
N ILE A 29 5.17 -12.51 -17.53
CA ILE A 29 6.27 -11.60 -17.22
C ILE A 29 5.82 -10.49 -16.26
N HIS A 30 4.66 -9.87 -16.50
CA HIS A 30 4.11 -8.88 -15.59
C HIS A 30 3.78 -9.46 -14.20
N ALA A 31 3.20 -10.66 -14.15
CA ALA A 31 2.89 -11.34 -12.89
C ALA A 31 4.16 -11.72 -12.10
N PHE A 32 5.19 -12.24 -12.76
CA PHE A 32 6.48 -12.55 -12.15
C PHE A 32 7.19 -11.29 -11.66
N ALA A 33 7.23 -10.23 -12.48
CA ALA A 33 7.82 -8.95 -12.09
C ALA A 33 7.10 -8.35 -10.87
N THR A 34 5.77 -8.39 -10.83
CA THR A 34 4.99 -7.92 -9.67
C THR A 34 5.24 -8.78 -8.43
N SER A 35 5.40 -10.09 -8.60
CA SER A 35 5.67 -11.02 -7.49
C SER A 35 7.07 -10.80 -6.90
N ILE A 36 8.09 -10.70 -7.74
CA ILE A 36 9.46 -10.37 -7.32
C ILE A 36 9.50 -8.99 -6.67
N CYS A 37 8.89 -7.98 -7.28
CA CYS A 37 8.77 -6.64 -6.71
C CYS A 37 8.11 -6.68 -5.32
N SER A 38 7.04 -7.46 -5.17
CA SER A 38 6.35 -7.61 -3.88
C SER A 38 7.20 -8.32 -2.84
N SER A 39 7.94 -9.37 -3.23
CA SER A 39 8.86 -10.09 -2.35
C SER A 39 10.02 -9.21 -1.89
N VAL A 40 10.63 -8.46 -2.81
CA VAL A 40 11.70 -7.50 -2.51
C VAL A 40 11.18 -6.43 -1.55
N ARG A 41 9.99 -5.85 -1.81
CA ARG A 41 9.36 -4.89 -0.91
C ARG A 41 9.18 -5.50 0.49
N GLN A 42 8.75 -6.75 0.59
CA GLN A 42 8.57 -7.44 1.86
C GLN A 42 9.90 -7.58 2.64
N LEU A 43 11.01 -7.87 1.95
CA LEU A 43 12.34 -7.92 2.57
C LEU A 43 12.76 -6.54 3.11
N PHE A 44 12.56 -5.48 2.34
CA PHE A 44 12.86 -4.11 2.79
C PHE A 44 12.03 -3.69 4.01
N ILE A 45 10.76 -4.10 4.08
CA ILE A 45 9.90 -3.85 5.24
C ILE A 45 10.48 -4.50 6.48
N PHE A 46 10.89 -5.77 6.36
CA PHE A 46 11.45 -6.52 7.48
C PHE A 46 12.76 -5.89 7.98
N SER A 47 13.68 -5.57 7.07
CA SER A 47 14.94 -4.89 7.43
C SER A 47 14.71 -3.52 8.08
N THR A 48 13.69 -2.77 7.65
CA THR A 48 13.36 -1.46 8.26
C THR A 48 12.84 -1.61 9.69
N ILE A 49 12.05 -2.65 9.95
CA ILE A 49 11.50 -2.92 11.29
C ILE A 49 12.61 -3.34 12.26
N GLU A 50 13.60 -4.11 11.80
CA GLU A 50 14.73 -4.55 12.64
C GLU A 50 15.62 -3.36 13.07
N GLU A 51 15.88 -2.41 12.17
CA GLU A 51 16.78 -1.27 12.43
C GLU A 51 16.09 -0.12 13.20
N PHE A 52 14.85 0.25 12.80
CA PHE A 52 14.16 1.47 13.26
C PHE A 52 12.93 1.19 14.13
N GLY A 53 12.54 -0.07 14.26
CA GLY A 53 11.32 -0.46 14.94
C GLY A 53 10.04 -0.24 14.12
N PRO A 54 8.92 -0.84 14.56
CA PRO A 54 7.66 -0.87 13.79
C PRO A 54 6.99 0.52 13.63
N VAL A 55 7.36 1.49 14.46
CA VAL A 55 6.77 2.84 14.46
C VAL A 55 7.21 3.64 13.24
N ILE A 56 8.51 3.64 12.94
CA ILE A 56 9.07 4.37 11.81
C ILE A 56 8.58 3.74 10.49
N PHE A 57 8.50 2.41 10.42
CA PHE A 57 7.89 1.71 9.30
C PHE A 57 6.45 2.17 9.02
N THR A 58 5.61 2.22 10.07
CA THR A 58 4.21 2.65 9.95
C THR A 58 4.12 4.09 9.44
N ILE A 59 5.00 4.98 9.91
CA ILE A 59 5.05 6.37 9.47
C ILE A 59 5.44 6.46 7.98
N ILE A 60 6.47 5.73 7.55
CA ILE A 60 6.92 5.70 6.15
C ILE A 60 5.79 5.23 5.22
N MET A 61 5.11 4.14 5.56
CA MET A 61 3.97 3.63 4.78
C MET A 61 2.83 4.64 4.69
N THR A 62 2.55 5.34 5.80
CA THR A 62 1.49 6.36 5.86
C THR A 62 1.85 7.57 5.00
N ILE A 63 3.10 8.03 5.03
CA ILE A 63 3.59 9.14 4.20
C ILE A 63 3.54 8.78 2.71
N TRP A 64 3.92 7.54 2.37
CA TRP A 64 3.92 7.10 0.98
C TRP A 64 2.51 7.02 0.40
N GLN A 65 1.57 6.43 1.17
CA GLN A 65 0.14 6.44 0.82
C GLN A 65 -0.43 7.86 0.73
N ALA A 66 0.02 8.74 1.61
CA ALA A 66 -0.40 10.13 1.63
C ALA A 66 0.06 10.91 0.41
N PHE A 67 1.24 10.60 -0.13
CA PHE A 67 1.78 11.25 -1.32
C PHE A 67 1.01 10.85 -2.59
N SER A 68 0.45 9.64 -2.64
CA SER A 68 -0.35 9.18 -3.79
C SER A 68 -1.61 10.01 -4.01
N ILE A 69 -2.20 10.58 -2.95
CA ILE A 69 -3.43 11.39 -3.04
C ILE A 69 -3.20 12.68 -3.85
N PRO A 70 -2.30 13.59 -3.47
CA PRO A 70 -2.02 14.80 -4.26
C PRO A 70 -1.42 14.46 -5.62
N LEU A 71 -0.58 13.44 -5.73
CA LEU A 71 0.01 13.04 -7.01
C LEU A 71 -1.06 12.56 -8.01
N SER A 72 -2.06 11.82 -7.54
CA SER A 72 -3.22 11.43 -8.35
C SER A 72 -4.08 12.64 -8.75
N CYS A 73 -4.22 13.64 -7.88
CA CYS A 73 -4.95 14.87 -8.20
C CYS A 73 -4.22 15.73 -9.24
N LEU A 74 -2.88 15.74 -9.22
CA LEU A 74 -2.05 16.47 -10.18
C LEU A 74 -2.06 15.84 -11.58
N PHE A 75 -2.11 14.50 -11.69
CA PHE A 75 -2.05 13.80 -12.97
C PHE A 75 -3.36 13.79 -13.77
N TYR A 76 -4.52 14.06 -13.15
CA TYR A 76 -5.84 13.88 -13.77
C TYR A 76 -6.39 15.10 -14.53
N ASP A 77 -5.59 16.15 -14.71
CA ASP A 77 -5.70 17.26 -15.69
C ASP A 77 -7.09 17.51 -16.33
N HIS A 78 -8.10 17.78 -15.49
CA HIS A 78 -9.41 18.24 -15.93
C HIS A 78 -9.77 19.47 -15.09
N HIS A 79 -9.78 20.65 -15.73
CA HIS A 79 -10.23 21.96 -15.20
C HIS A 79 -10.29 21.99 -13.67
N LEU A 80 -9.10 22.07 -13.05
CA LEU A 80 -8.91 21.98 -11.61
C LEU A 80 -9.68 23.09 -10.91
N SER A 81 -10.90 22.76 -10.50
CA SER A 81 -11.76 23.60 -9.67
C SER A 81 -11.10 23.80 -8.31
N TRP A 82 -11.31 24.97 -7.71
CA TRP A 82 -10.77 25.39 -6.40
C TRP A 82 -10.92 24.33 -5.30
N TYR A 83 -11.94 23.47 -5.41
CA TYR A 83 -12.19 22.34 -4.50
C TYR A 83 -11.06 21.31 -4.43
N SER A 84 -10.28 21.09 -5.50
CA SER A 84 -9.17 20.12 -5.49
C SER A 84 -7.99 20.59 -4.63
N ILE A 85 -7.69 21.89 -4.66
CA ILE A 85 -6.64 22.51 -3.83
C ILE A 85 -7.01 22.41 -2.35
N LEU A 86 -8.27 22.70 -2.02
CA LEU A 86 -8.77 22.52 -0.65
C LEU A 86 -8.72 21.05 -0.19
N GLY A 87 -9.07 20.11 -1.08
CA GLY A 87 -8.98 18.68 -0.81
C GLY A 87 -7.56 18.20 -0.53
N ILE A 88 -6.58 18.69 -1.30
CA ILE A 88 -5.15 18.40 -1.07
C ILE A 88 -4.70 18.94 0.28
N HIS A 89 -5.08 20.17 0.63
CA HIS A 89 -4.71 20.76 1.91
C HIS A 89 -5.31 20.00 3.11
N LEU A 90 -6.58 19.60 3.00
CA LEU A 90 -7.28 18.82 4.02
C LEU A 90 -6.65 17.42 4.18
N ALA A 91 -6.34 16.75 3.07
CA ALA A 91 -5.68 15.45 3.08
C ALA A 91 -4.30 15.55 3.75
N PHE A 92 -3.49 16.53 3.35
CA PHE A 92 -2.18 16.77 3.96
C PHE A 92 -2.27 16.99 5.47
N LEU A 93 -3.25 17.80 5.92
CA LEU A 93 -3.49 18.03 7.35
C LEU A 93 -3.91 16.76 8.10
N SER A 94 -4.85 15.99 7.53
CA SER A 94 -5.32 14.72 8.12
C SER A 94 -4.17 13.74 8.35
N ILE A 95 -3.30 13.61 7.35
CA ILE A 95 -2.12 12.73 7.40
C ILE A 95 -1.12 13.22 8.44
N PHE A 96 -0.84 14.52 8.49
CA PHE A 96 0.10 15.09 9.45
C PHE A 96 -0.38 14.89 10.89
N ILE A 97 -1.68 15.10 11.14
CA ILE A 97 -2.31 14.81 12.44
C ILE A 97 -2.20 13.32 12.78
N HIS A 98 -2.48 12.43 11.82
CA HIS A 98 -2.43 10.98 12.05
C HIS A 98 -1.01 10.51 12.39
N ALA A 99 0.00 11.01 11.67
CA ALA A 99 1.41 10.76 11.96
C ALA A 99 1.81 11.30 13.34
N TYR A 100 1.38 12.51 13.69
CA TYR A 100 1.66 13.13 14.99
C TYR A 100 1.02 12.37 16.16
N ILE A 101 -0.24 11.93 16.01
CA ILE A 101 -0.94 11.11 17.01
C ILE A 101 -0.20 9.79 17.22
N GLN A 102 0.21 9.11 16.13
CA GLN A 102 0.92 7.83 16.23
C GLN A 102 2.29 8.00 16.89
N PHE A 103 3.00 9.08 16.61
CA PHE A 103 4.25 9.43 17.28
C PHE A 103 4.04 9.66 18.79
N LYS A 104 3.00 10.44 19.16
CA LYS A 104 2.66 10.71 20.57
C LYS A 104 2.24 9.43 21.31
N ARG A 105 1.44 8.56 20.69
CA ARG A 105 0.94 7.31 21.29
C ARG A 105 2.09 6.36 21.67
N ASN A 106 3.10 6.25 20.80
CA ASN A 106 4.29 5.45 21.08
C ASN A 106 5.17 6.07 22.18
N LYS A 107 5.24 7.40 22.29
CA LYS A 107 5.95 8.08 23.39
C LYS A 107 5.25 7.87 24.75
N GLN A 108 3.92 7.88 24.79
CA GLN A 108 3.14 7.58 26.01
C GLN A 108 3.27 6.12 26.45
N SER A 109 3.23 5.15 25.52
CA SER A 109 3.42 3.73 25.85
C SER A 109 4.77 3.45 26.51
N LYS A 110 5.81 4.24 26.19
CA LYS A 110 7.13 4.11 26.81
C LYS A 110 7.24 4.79 28.18
N SER A 111 6.35 5.75 28.49
CA SER A 111 6.34 6.49 29.76
C SER A 111 5.47 5.85 30.85
N SER A 112 4.55 4.94 30.50
CA SER A 112 3.76 4.17 31.48
C SER A 112 4.45 2.87 31.94
N ILE A 113 5.61 2.55 31.36
CA ILE A 113 6.42 1.36 31.71
C ILE A 113 7.69 1.76 32.51
N VAL A 114 7.96 3.06 32.68
CA VAL A 114 9.07 3.60 33.49
C VAL A 114 8.54 4.08 34.83
#